data_AF-A0AAI9I102-F1
#
_entry.id   AF-A0AAI9I102-F1
#
_cell.length_a   1.000
_cell.length_b   1.000
_cell.length_c   1.000
_cell.angle_alpha   90.00
_cell.angle_beta   90.00
_cell.angle_gamma   90.00
#
_symmetry.space_group_name_H-M   'P 1'
#
loop_
_entity.id
_entity.type
_entity.pdbx_description
1 polymer ?
#
loop_
_entity_poly.entity_id
_entity_poly.type
_entity_poly.pdbx_seq_one_letter_code
_entity_poly.pdbx_strand_id
1 'polypeptide(L)'
;MNNIKTQRQQLHGLSADITFFNLLNQPSLSGHIEQVFRKAINISINHSLFTLLSAELDNAPNSCRLLNSDLSQLNIKEGENVYLSDKKIYFGDHYFLSFSLCHQWQPNNISFIPEKINSDDYFTFLNFNINEIDKLLNKSGHALLSYHGCNLFYSSLANKLNLLRNELIDSLKKAEHQNLPVIIQQFVGLGIGLTPSGDDYLVGLMAFLLLKHHPAQHLHPFFEQGIRRAKDATTKISAITLEKALNREYRENLLQLIQMLVTADERNIYPQYQKILDIGSSSGSDMLFGIRDALYLTHYFGEKYVD
;
A
#
# COMPACT_ATOMS: atom_id res chain seq x y z
N MET A 1 22.56 25.25 -37.88
CA MET A 1 21.60 24.62 -36.94
C MET A 1 22.39 24.15 -35.73
N ASN A 2 22.25 24.86 -34.61
CA ASN A 2 22.96 24.56 -33.37
C ASN A 2 22.43 23.25 -32.77
N ASN A 3 23.17 22.16 -32.98
CA ASN A 3 23.01 20.93 -32.20
C ASN A 3 23.55 21.20 -30.79
N ILE A 4 22.75 21.85 -29.95
CA ILE A 4 22.95 21.79 -28.51
C ILE A 4 22.58 20.35 -28.13
N LYS A 5 23.58 19.47 -28.06
CA LYS A 5 23.44 18.23 -27.29
C LYS A 5 23.21 18.67 -25.85
N THR A 6 21.94 18.77 -25.44
CA THR A 6 21.60 18.85 -24.02
C THR A 6 22.15 17.57 -23.39
N GLN A 7 23.25 17.70 -22.67
CA GLN A 7 23.89 16.58 -22.00
C GLN A 7 23.00 16.21 -20.81
N ARG A 8 22.01 15.35 -21.06
CA ARG A 8 21.10 14.86 -20.02
C ARG A 8 21.92 14.20 -18.91
N GLN A 9 21.58 14.51 -17.67
CA GLN A 9 22.20 13.89 -16.50
C GLN A 9 21.65 12.47 -16.30
N GLN A 10 22.50 11.56 -15.83
CA GLN A 10 22.10 10.18 -15.58
C GLN A 10 21.54 10.02 -14.17
N LEU A 11 20.34 9.45 -14.07
CA LEU A 11 19.79 8.88 -12.84
C LEU A 11 20.07 7.38 -12.81
N HIS A 12 20.29 6.85 -11.61
CA HIS A 12 20.64 5.44 -11.41
C HIS A 12 19.53 4.75 -10.62
N GLY A 13 18.94 3.71 -11.23
CA GLY A 13 18.05 2.78 -10.53
C GLY A 13 18.85 1.88 -9.59
N LEU A 14 18.38 1.77 -8.34
CA LEU A 14 18.86 0.84 -7.33
C LEU A 14 18.16 -0.51 -7.43
N SER A 15 16.83 -0.47 -7.44
CA SER A 15 15.99 -1.66 -7.57
C SER A 15 14.65 -1.30 -8.18
N ALA A 16 14.04 -2.21 -8.92
CA ALA A 16 12.70 -1.99 -9.47
C ALA A 16 11.87 -3.27 -9.49
N ASP A 17 10.56 -3.10 -9.36
CA ASP A 17 9.59 -4.18 -9.53
C ASP A 17 9.62 -4.73 -10.96
N ILE A 18 9.24 -6.00 -11.13
CA ILE A 18 9.18 -6.66 -12.44
C ILE A 18 8.27 -5.91 -13.42
N THR A 19 7.14 -5.37 -12.96
CA THR A 19 6.22 -4.59 -13.82
C THR A 19 6.89 -3.33 -14.33
N PHE A 20 7.70 -2.68 -13.49
CA PHE A 20 8.47 -1.51 -13.88
C PHE A 20 9.57 -1.88 -14.89
N PHE A 21 10.31 -2.97 -14.66
CA PHE A 21 11.30 -3.47 -15.63
C PHE A 21 10.69 -3.78 -17.00
N ASN A 22 9.47 -4.32 -17.02
CA ASN A 22 8.77 -4.63 -18.25
C ASN A 22 8.47 -3.39 -19.11
N LEU A 23 8.49 -2.18 -18.53
CA LEU A 23 8.41 -0.95 -19.32
C LEU A 23 9.58 -0.82 -20.31
N LEU A 24 10.77 -1.30 -19.95
CA LEU A 24 11.97 -1.21 -20.80
C LEU A 24 11.90 -2.10 -22.04
N ASN A 25 11.00 -3.07 -22.04
CA ASN A 25 10.80 -4.00 -23.14
C ASN A 25 9.68 -3.52 -24.09
N GLN A 26 9.00 -2.42 -23.79
CA GLN A 26 7.97 -1.86 -24.66
C GLN A 26 8.61 -1.17 -25.87
N PRO A 27 8.12 -1.37 -27.10
CA PRO A 27 8.74 -0.82 -28.31
C PRO A 27 8.65 0.71 -28.39
N SER A 28 7.60 1.29 -27.83
CA SER A 28 7.41 2.73 -27.69
C SER A 28 6.59 2.99 -26.44
N LEU A 29 7.05 3.92 -25.61
CA LEU A 29 6.37 4.31 -24.39
C LEU A 29 6.45 5.82 -24.26
N SER A 30 5.29 6.43 -24.06
CA SER A 30 5.14 7.86 -23.77
C SER A 30 4.25 8.02 -22.55
N GLY A 31 4.58 9.01 -21.73
CA GLY A 31 3.89 9.33 -20.51
C GLY A 31 4.20 10.75 -20.08
N HIS A 32 3.78 11.10 -18.87
CA HIS A 32 4.09 12.38 -18.26
C HIS A 32 4.29 12.22 -16.75
N ILE A 33 5.00 13.17 -16.16
CA ILE A 33 5.09 13.30 -14.70
C ILE A 33 3.73 13.73 -14.17
N GLU A 34 3.14 12.91 -13.30
CA GLU A 34 1.85 13.21 -12.67
C GLU A 34 2.03 14.03 -11.39
N GLN A 35 2.95 13.64 -10.50
CA GLN A 35 3.29 14.41 -9.29
C GLN A 35 4.78 14.30 -8.93
N VAL A 36 5.31 15.33 -8.27
CA VAL A 36 6.69 15.36 -7.74
C VAL A 36 6.69 15.63 -6.25
N PHE A 37 7.20 14.68 -5.46
CA PHE A 37 7.41 14.81 -4.03
C PHE A 37 8.89 14.66 -3.67
N ARG A 38 9.22 15.01 -2.43
CA ARG A 38 10.56 14.83 -1.86
C ARG A 38 11.09 13.39 -1.98
N LYS A 39 10.25 12.38 -1.75
CA LYS A 39 10.65 10.97 -1.74
C LYS A 39 10.07 10.13 -2.88
N ALA A 40 9.18 10.69 -3.70
CA ALA A 40 8.50 9.95 -4.75
C ALA A 40 8.20 10.85 -5.96
N ILE A 41 8.38 10.33 -7.17
CA ILE A 41 7.90 10.96 -8.41
C ILE A 41 6.96 9.98 -9.10
N ASN A 42 5.71 10.39 -9.30
CA ASN A 42 4.73 9.56 -9.98
C ASN A 42 4.73 9.87 -11.47
N ILE A 43 4.68 8.81 -12.27
CA ILE A 43 4.73 8.84 -13.73
C ILE A 43 3.50 8.12 -14.26
N SER A 44 2.74 8.81 -15.12
CA SER A 44 1.61 8.25 -15.82
C SER A 44 2.03 7.76 -17.20
N ILE A 45 1.86 6.46 -17.46
CA ILE A 45 2.23 5.78 -18.70
C ILE A 45 1.06 4.89 -19.13
N ASN A 46 0.50 5.11 -20.32
CA ASN A 46 -0.62 4.31 -20.85
C ASN A 46 -1.76 4.10 -19.83
N HIS A 47 -2.17 5.16 -19.14
CA HIS A 47 -3.18 5.15 -18.07
C HIS A 47 -2.84 4.33 -16.81
N SER A 48 -1.61 3.81 -16.72
CA SER A 48 -1.05 3.18 -15.53
C SER A 48 -0.12 4.15 -14.81
N LEU A 49 -0.05 4.04 -13.49
CA LEU A 49 0.87 4.83 -12.68
C LEU A 49 2.07 3.99 -12.26
N PHE A 50 3.24 4.58 -12.40
CA PHE A 50 4.52 4.07 -11.94
C PHE A 50 5.18 5.11 -11.04
N THR A 51 6.01 4.67 -10.10
CA THR A 51 6.62 5.60 -9.13
C THR A 51 8.14 5.43 -9.08
N LEU A 52 8.86 6.53 -9.20
CA LEU A 52 10.27 6.59 -8.80
C LEU A 52 10.32 6.88 -7.30
N LEU A 53 11.04 6.06 -6.55
CA LEU A 53 11.17 6.18 -5.10
C LEU A 53 12.59 6.61 -4.73
N SER A 54 12.76 7.39 -3.67
CA SER A 54 14.10 7.71 -3.17
C SER A 54 14.77 6.49 -2.53
N ALA A 55 16.09 6.56 -2.36
CA ALA A 55 16.89 5.49 -1.76
C ALA A 55 16.44 5.12 -0.33
N GLU A 56 15.78 6.04 0.38
CA GLU A 56 15.34 5.84 1.76
C GLU A 56 14.06 5.00 1.89
N LEU A 57 13.24 4.94 0.83
CA LEU A 57 12.01 4.16 0.84
C LEU A 57 12.30 2.70 0.51
N ASP A 58 11.46 1.78 0.96
CA ASP A 58 11.47 0.37 0.58
C ASP A 58 10.93 0.14 -0.83
N ASN A 59 11.10 -1.08 -1.34
CA ASN A 59 10.56 -1.45 -2.64
C ASN A 59 9.02 -1.51 -2.63
N ALA A 60 8.39 -1.15 -3.74
CA ALA A 60 6.93 -1.21 -3.91
C ALA A 60 6.50 -1.71 -5.30
N PRO A 61 5.28 -2.24 -5.46
CA PRO A 61 4.74 -2.59 -6.78
C PRO A 61 4.77 -1.39 -7.73
N ASN A 62 4.97 -1.63 -9.03
CA ASN A 62 5.04 -0.59 -10.06
C ASN A 62 6.05 0.54 -9.75
N SER A 63 7.13 0.24 -9.02
CA SER A 63 8.10 1.27 -8.62
C SER A 63 9.54 0.95 -9.02
N CYS A 64 10.35 1.99 -9.10
CA CYS A 64 11.81 1.94 -9.24
C CYS A 64 12.45 2.87 -8.22
N ARG A 65 13.30 2.32 -7.34
CA ARG A 65 14.08 3.08 -6.39
C ARG A 65 15.30 3.68 -7.08
N LEU A 66 15.59 4.93 -6.75
CA LEU A 66 16.74 5.68 -7.26
C LEU A 66 17.81 5.82 -6.17
N LEU A 67 19.07 6.02 -6.58
CA LEU A 67 20.17 6.35 -5.65
C LEU A 67 19.95 7.67 -4.89
N ASN A 68 19.13 8.57 -5.42
CA ASN A 68 18.87 9.89 -4.85
C ASN A 68 17.99 9.79 -3.59
N SER A 69 18.38 10.46 -2.50
CA SER A 69 17.58 10.53 -1.26
C SER A 69 16.48 11.60 -1.30
N ASP A 70 16.70 12.70 -2.01
CA ASP A 70 15.73 13.79 -2.18
C ASP A 70 15.48 14.02 -3.68
N LEU A 71 14.27 13.66 -4.13
CA LEU A 71 13.85 13.75 -5.52
C LEU A 71 13.34 15.15 -5.89
N SER A 72 13.00 15.99 -4.91
CA SER A 72 12.53 17.36 -5.19
C SER A 72 13.65 18.30 -5.64
N GLN A 73 14.92 17.89 -5.45
CA GLN A 73 16.10 18.59 -5.96
C GLN A 73 16.38 18.31 -7.44
N LEU A 74 15.72 17.31 -8.03
CA LEU A 74 15.80 17.06 -9.46
C LEU A 74 14.99 18.12 -10.19
N ASN A 75 15.50 18.66 -11.29
CA ASN A 75 14.75 19.57 -12.16
C ASN A 75 13.77 18.77 -13.05
N ILE A 76 12.85 18.04 -12.41
CA ILE A 76 11.74 17.30 -13.01
C ILE A 76 10.46 17.95 -12.50
N LYS A 77 9.56 18.30 -13.42
CA LYS A 77 8.32 19.05 -13.09
C LYS A 77 7.08 18.28 -13.49
N GLU A 78 5.99 18.53 -12.78
CA GLU A 78 4.67 18.01 -13.15
C GLU A 78 4.30 18.42 -14.59
N GLY A 79 3.71 17.48 -15.33
CA GLY A 79 3.37 17.63 -16.74
C GLY A 79 4.52 17.43 -17.72
N GLU A 80 5.77 17.27 -17.26
CA GLU A 80 6.89 16.98 -18.18
C GLU A 80 6.74 15.62 -18.86
N ASN A 81 7.13 15.57 -20.14
CA ASN A 81 7.06 14.35 -20.93
C ASN A 81 8.07 13.30 -20.45
N VAL A 82 7.60 12.06 -20.39
CA VAL A 82 8.41 10.86 -20.17
C VAL A 82 8.34 9.99 -21.40
N TYR A 83 9.49 9.51 -21.88
CA TYR A 83 9.52 8.59 -23.01
C TYR A 83 10.62 7.54 -22.86
N LEU A 84 10.40 6.38 -23.47
CA LEU A 84 11.39 5.32 -23.55
C LEU A 84 12.12 5.37 -24.89
N SER A 85 13.44 5.25 -24.86
CA SER A 85 14.28 5.04 -26.04
C SER A 85 15.54 4.27 -25.62
N ASP A 86 16.00 3.32 -26.44
CA ASP A 86 17.21 2.52 -26.19
C ASP A 86 17.27 1.90 -24.78
N LYS A 87 16.15 1.34 -24.31
CA LYS A 87 16.01 0.75 -22.95
C LYS A 87 16.33 1.72 -21.81
N LYS A 88 16.19 3.03 -22.04
CA LYS A 88 16.31 4.10 -21.05
C LYS A 88 15.03 4.90 -21.01
N ILE A 89 14.66 5.36 -19.82
CA ILE A 89 13.52 6.25 -19.61
C ILE A 89 14.07 7.68 -19.52
N TYR A 90 13.55 8.58 -20.33
CA TYR A 90 13.95 9.98 -20.38
C TYR A 90 12.91 10.87 -19.71
N PHE A 91 13.36 11.89 -18.99
CA PHE A 91 12.53 12.90 -18.34
C PHE A 91 12.88 14.27 -18.94
N GLY A 92 12.02 14.73 -19.85
CA GLY A 92 12.26 15.94 -20.64
C GLY A 92 13.65 15.99 -21.28
N ASP A 93 14.31 17.15 -21.12
CA ASP A 93 15.66 17.40 -21.64
C ASP A 93 16.73 17.40 -20.55
N HIS A 94 16.38 16.97 -19.34
CA HIS A 94 17.25 17.09 -18.18
C HIS A 94 17.87 15.76 -17.77
N TYR A 95 17.10 14.66 -17.78
CA TYR A 95 17.53 13.40 -17.17
C TYR A 95 17.23 12.17 -18.04
N PHE A 96 17.99 11.11 -17.82
CA PHE A 96 17.63 9.75 -18.23
C PHE A 96 17.93 8.75 -17.11
N LEU A 97 17.07 7.74 -16.96
CA LEU A 97 17.24 6.65 -16.00
C LEU A 97 18.01 5.50 -16.64
N SER A 98 19.14 5.16 -16.04
CA SER A 98 19.91 3.96 -16.34
C SER A 98 19.53 2.82 -15.38
N PHE A 99 19.42 1.61 -15.95
CA PHE A 99 19.16 0.37 -15.22
C PHE A 99 20.39 -0.52 -15.09
N SER A 100 21.57 -0.02 -15.48
CA SER A 100 22.81 -0.81 -15.50
C SER A 100 23.21 -1.40 -14.15
N LEU A 101 22.81 -0.75 -13.05
CA LEU A 101 23.06 -1.18 -11.67
C LEU A 101 21.75 -1.56 -10.94
N CYS A 102 20.62 -1.59 -11.65
CA CYS A 102 19.32 -1.76 -11.04
C CYS A 102 19.05 -3.25 -10.80
N HIS A 103 18.79 -3.61 -9.55
CA HIS A 103 18.40 -4.96 -9.17
C HIS A 103 16.91 -5.20 -9.40
N GLN A 104 16.54 -6.34 -9.96
CA GLN A 104 15.14 -6.74 -9.98
C GLN A 104 14.68 -7.12 -8.58
N TRP A 105 13.71 -6.38 -8.05
CA TRP A 105 13.01 -6.75 -6.84
C TRP A 105 11.81 -7.63 -7.22
N GLN A 106 11.71 -8.77 -6.55
CA GLN A 106 10.57 -9.66 -6.66
C GLN A 106 10.06 -9.94 -5.24
N PRO A 107 8.80 -9.59 -4.93
CA PRO A 107 8.25 -9.82 -3.60
C PRO A 107 8.13 -11.32 -3.30
N ASN A 108 8.33 -11.68 -2.03
CA ASN A 108 8.06 -13.03 -1.56
C ASN A 108 6.56 -13.30 -1.52
N ASN A 109 6.16 -14.49 -1.94
CA ASN A 109 4.77 -14.93 -1.81
C ASN A 109 4.51 -15.39 -0.38
N ILE A 110 3.69 -14.64 0.35
CA ILE A 110 3.29 -14.98 1.72
C ILE A 110 1.94 -15.70 1.67
N SER A 111 1.86 -16.82 2.38
CA SER A 111 0.61 -17.55 2.59
C SER A 111 0.41 -17.75 4.09
N PHE A 112 -0.85 -17.75 4.52
CA PHE A 112 -1.20 -18.07 5.89
C PHE A 112 -0.85 -19.54 6.19
N ILE A 113 -0.61 -19.84 7.48
CA ILE A 113 -0.29 -21.18 7.97
C ILE A 113 -1.53 -21.70 8.72
N PRO A 114 -2.41 -22.51 8.08
CA PRO A 114 -3.70 -22.90 8.66
C PRO A 114 -3.57 -23.60 10.00
N GLU A 115 -2.49 -24.36 10.21
CA GLU A 115 -2.26 -25.14 11.42
C GLU A 115 -2.10 -24.26 12.66
N LYS A 116 -1.68 -22.99 12.49
CA LYS A 116 -1.51 -22.05 13.61
C LYS A 116 -2.82 -21.52 14.15
N ILE A 117 -3.91 -21.53 13.38
CA ILE A 117 -5.12 -20.79 13.73
C ILE A 117 -5.84 -21.31 14.98
N ASN A 118 -5.54 -22.54 15.41
CA ASN A 118 -6.12 -23.14 16.61
C ASN A 118 -5.10 -23.28 17.75
N SER A 119 -3.94 -22.64 17.64
CA SER A 119 -2.88 -22.75 18.66
C SER A 119 -2.94 -21.62 19.68
N ASP A 120 -2.90 -21.97 20.97
CA ASP A 120 -2.95 -21.01 22.08
C ASP A 120 -1.79 -19.99 22.02
N ASP A 121 -0.60 -20.44 21.62
CA ASP A 121 0.58 -19.58 21.45
C ASP A 121 0.31 -18.52 20.37
N TYR A 122 -0.35 -18.90 19.27
CA TYR A 122 -0.68 -17.96 18.20
C TYR A 122 -1.77 -16.99 18.62
N PHE A 123 -2.79 -17.42 19.37
CA PHE A 123 -3.79 -16.50 19.92
C PHE A 123 -3.18 -15.49 20.88
N THR A 124 -2.29 -15.95 21.75
CA THR A 124 -1.53 -15.07 22.66
C THR A 124 -0.71 -14.06 21.86
N PHE A 125 -0.03 -14.52 20.80
CA PHE A 125 0.73 -13.66 19.90
C PHE A 125 -0.15 -12.63 19.16
N LEU A 126 -1.30 -13.02 18.63
CA LEU A 126 -2.24 -12.12 17.96
C LEU A 126 -2.75 -11.05 18.94
N ASN A 127 -3.19 -11.44 20.13
CA ASN A 127 -3.67 -10.51 21.16
C ASN A 127 -2.59 -9.55 21.62
N PHE A 128 -1.35 -10.03 21.80
CA PHE A 128 -0.21 -9.17 22.09
C PHE A 128 -0.03 -8.10 21.00
N ASN A 129 -0.01 -8.50 19.73
CA ASN A 129 0.19 -7.57 18.61
C ASN A 129 -0.97 -6.60 18.43
N ILE A 130 -2.22 -7.02 18.64
CA ILE A 130 -3.38 -6.13 18.65
C ILE A 130 -3.19 -5.03 19.70
N ASN A 131 -2.80 -5.40 20.92
CA ASN A 131 -2.55 -4.44 22.00
C ASN A 131 -1.38 -3.49 21.70
N GLU A 132 -0.29 -3.99 21.10
CA GLU A 132 0.84 -3.15 20.72
C GLU A 132 0.49 -2.16 19.61
N ILE A 133 -0.27 -2.60 18.60
CA ILE A 133 -0.76 -1.70 17.54
C ILE A 133 -1.71 -0.65 18.13
N ASP A 134 -2.63 -1.03 19.02
CA ASP A 134 -3.54 -0.09 19.69
C ASP A 134 -2.76 0.98 20.49
N LYS A 135 -1.69 0.59 21.21
CA LYS A 135 -0.80 1.55 21.90
C LYS A 135 -0.10 2.51 20.93
N LEU A 136 0.43 1.98 19.83
CA LEU A 136 1.13 2.78 18.81
C LEU A 136 0.21 3.80 18.14
N LEU A 137 -0.98 3.36 17.73
CA LEU A 137 -1.96 4.20 17.05
C LEU A 137 -2.44 5.33 17.97
N ASN A 138 -2.72 5.02 19.23
CA ASN A 138 -3.08 6.02 20.25
C ASN A 138 -1.98 7.05 20.51
N LYS A 139 -0.70 6.68 20.38
CA LYS A 139 0.44 7.59 20.56
C LYS A 139 0.71 8.45 19.33
N SER A 140 0.52 7.90 18.13
CA SER A 140 0.85 8.57 16.87
C SER A 140 -0.04 9.79 16.61
N GLY A 141 -1.34 9.73 16.93
CA GLY A 141 -2.29 10.82 16.69
C GLY A 141 -2.48 11.21 15.22
N HIS A 142 -1.90 10.45 14.27
CA HIS A 142 -1.85 10.79 12.85
C HIS A 142 -2.88 10.05 12.00
N ALA A 143 -3.41 8.91 12.47
CA ALA A 143 -4.51 8.22 11.81
C ALA A 143 -5.81 9.02 11.95
N LEU A 144 -6.56 9.11 10.85
CA LEU A 144 -7.86 9.77 10.85
C LEU A 144 -8.89 8.95 11.63
N LEU A 145 -8.73 7.62 11.67
CA LEU A 145 -9.58 6.72 12.47
C LEU A 145 -9.49 7.00 13.98
N SER A 146 -8.36 7.50 14.48
CA SER A 146 -8.14 7.88 15.88
C SER A 146 -8.11 9.39 16.10
N TYR A 147 -8.74 10.16 15.23
CA TYR A 147 -8.69 11.61 15.31
C TYR A 147 -9.49 12.14 16.50
N HIS A 148 -8.81 12.86 17.41
CA HIS A 148 -9.39 13.47 18.62
C HIS A 148 -9.23 15.01 18.67
N GLY A 149 -8.87 15.64 17.55
CA GLY A 149 -8.70 17.10 17.49
C GLY A 149 -10.01 17.88 17.35
N CYS A 150 -9.94 19.22 17.43
CA CYS A 150 -11.12 20.08 17.44
C CYS A 150 -11.68 20.44 16.04
N ASN A 151 -10.99 20.08 14.95
CA ASN A 151 -11.51 20.30 13.59
C ASN A 151 -12.77 19.46 13.32
N LEU A 152 -13.91 20.13 13.15
CA LEU A 152 -15.22 19.51 12.92
C LEU A 152 -15.27 18.63 11.68
N PHE A 153 -14.63 19.05 10.58
CA PHE A 153 -14.62 18.29 9.33
C PHE A 153 -13.89 16.95 9.52
N TYR A 154 -12.70 16.97 10.14
CA TYR A 154 -11.97 15.73 10.45
C TYR A 154 -12.69 14.86 11.48
N SER A 155 -13.35 15.46 12.47
CA SER A 155 -14.15 14.70 13.45
C SER A 155 -15.33 13.99 12.78
N SER A 156 -16.09 14.65 11.90
CA SER A 156 -17.18 14.01 11.17
C SER A 156 -16.70 12.89 10.25
N LEU A 157 -15.55 13.07 9.61
CA LEU A 157 -14.97 12.06 8.74
C LEU A 157 -14.48 10.84 9.53
N ALA A 158 -13.81 11.06 10.67
CA ALA A 158 -13.41 10.02 11.61
C ALA A 158 -14.62 9.24 12.15
N ASN A 159 -15.70 9.94 12.51
CA ASN A 159 -16.95 9.30 12.97
C ASN A 159 -17.54 8.41 11.88
N LYS A 160 -17.62 8.90 10.64
CA LYS A 160 -18.14 8.10 9.51
C LYS A 160 -17.26 6.87 9.24
N LEU A 161 -15.94 7.03 9.25
CA LEU A 161 -15.00 5.91 9.11
C LEU A 161 -15.18 4.87 10.21
N ASN A 162 -15.29 5.30 11.47
CA ASN A 162 -15.48 4.37 12.60
C ASN A 162 -16.84 3.65 12.56
N LEU A 163 -17.92 4.33 12.15
CA LEU A 163 -19.22 3.70 11.95
C LEU A 163 -19.15 2.60 10.87
N LEU A 164 -18.59 2.92 9.70
CA LEU A 164 -18.42 1.96 8.61
C LEU A 164 -17.47 0.81 9.00
N ARG A 165 -16.43 1.09 9.77
CA ARG A 165 -15.49 0.09 10.30
C ARG A 165 -16.20 -0.93 11.20
N ASN A 166 -17.03 -0.45 12.13
CA ASN A 166 -17.81 -1.35 12.99
C ASN A 166 -18.79 -2.20 12.16
N GLU A 167 -19.50 -1.57 11.22
CA GLU A 167 -20.42 -2.28 10.32
C GLU A 167 -19.70 -3.35 9.48
N LEU A 168 -18.51 -3.02 8.96
CA LEU A 168 -17.67 -3.94 8.20
C LEU A 168 -17.23 -5.13 9.05
N ILE A 169 -16.69 -4.89 10.25
CA ILE A 169 -16.26 -5.96 11.17
C ILE A 169 -17.44 -6.89 11.49
N ASP A 170 -18.61 -6.33 11.80
CA ASP A 170 -19.81 -7.11 12.09
C ASP A 170 -20.27 -7.92 10.87
N SER A 171 -20.20 -7.34 9.67
CA SER A 171 -20.54 -8.04 8.43
C SER A 171 -19.54 -9.13 8.04
N LEU A 172 -18.26 -9.00 8.43
CA LEU A 172 -17.22 -10.01 8.17
C LEU A 172 -17.37 -11.24 9.08
N LYS A 173 -17.96 -11.07 10.28
CA LYS A 173 -18.21 -12.17 11.24
C LYS A 173 -19.43 -13.02 10.93
N LYS A 174 -20.39 -12.50 10.15
CA LYS A 174 -21.62 -13.19 9.75
C LYS A 174 -21.33 -14.28 8.72
N ALA A 175 -22.25 -15.23 8.55
CA ALA A 175 -22.15 -16.24 7.48
C ALA A 175 -22.61 -15.71 6.11
N GLU A 176 -23.47 -14.70 6.11
CA GLU A 176 -24.00 -14.09 4.88
C GLU A 176 -23.30 -12.76 4.58
N HIS A 177 -22.75 -12.65 3.38
CA HIS A 177 -21.90 -11.51 2.98
C HIS A 177 -22.49 -10.66 1.84
N GLN A 178 -23.80 -10.74 1.58
CA GLN A 178 -24.44 -10.03 0.45
C GLN A 178 -24.24 -8.50 0.52
N ASN A 179 -24.22 -7.93 1.72
CA ASN A 179 -24.03 -6.49 1.94
C ASN A 179 -22.56 -6.06 1.98
N LEU A 180 -21.61 -7.01 2.07
CA LEU A 180 -20.19 -6.73 2.22
C LEU A 180 -19.64 -5.83 1.09
N PRO A 181 -19.93 -6.08 -0.21
CA PRO A 181 -19.50 -5.20 -1.30
C PRO A 181 -20.00 -3.76 -1.17
N VAL A 182 -21.22 -3.56 -0.64
CA VAL A 182 -21.82 -2.22 -0.47
C VAL A 182 -21.11 -1.46 0.65
N ILE A 183 -20.74 -2.14 1.74
CA ILE A 183 -19.96 -1.54 2.82
C ILE A 183 -18.56 -1.16 2.32
N ILE A 184 -17.86 -2.07 1.64
CA ILE A 184 -16.52 -1.80 1.06
C ILE A 184 -16.57 -0.64 0.08
N GLN A 185 -17.59 -0.55 -0.77
CA GLN A 185 -17.77 0.55 -1.71
C GLN A 185 -17.79 1.91 -0.99
N GLN A 186 -18.35 2.00 0.21
CA GLN A 186 -18.42 3.24 0.99
C GLN A 186 -17.10 3.66 1.63
N PHE A 187 -16.14 2.74 1.77
CA PHE A 187 -14.78 3.06 2.18
C PHE A 187 -13.98 3.72 1.06
N VAL A 188 -14.24 3.33 -0.19
CA VAL A 188 -13.41 3.76 -1.33
C VAL A 188 -13.50 5.27 -1.51
N GLY A 189 -12.36 5.95 -1.38
CA GLY A 189 -12.25 7.40 -1.46
C GLY A 189 -12.65 8.16 -0.19
N LEU A 190 -13.04 7.45 0.89
CA LEU A 190 -13.44 8.08 2.13
C LEU A 190 -12.21 8.52 2.93
N GLY A 191 -11.87 9.81 2.87
CA GLY A 191 -10.67 10.34 3.51
C GLY A 191 -10.23 11.65 2.89
N ILE A 192 -9.02 12.09 3.20
CA ILE A 192 -8.40 13.27 2.60
C ILE A 192 -7.08 12.91 1.93
N GLY A 193 -6.63 13.77 1.02
CA GLY A 193 -5.32 13.65 0.39
C GLY A 193 -5.28 12.65 -0.77
N LEU A 194 -4.06 12.25 -1.14
CA LEU A 194 -3.81 11.38 -2.29
C LEU A 194 -4.16 9.91 -2.01
N THR A 195 -4.11 9.50 -0.75
CA THR A 195 -4.44 8.17 -0.26
C THR A 195 -5.45 8.35 0.87
N PRO A 196 -6.75 8.35 0.55
CA PRO A 196 -7.82 8.47 1.55
C PRO A 196 -7.72 7.37 2.61
N SER A 197 -7.95 7.73 3.88
CA SER A 197 -7.84 6.81 5.03
C SER A 197 -8.66 5.53 4.90
N GLY A 198 -9.85 5.59 4.27
CA GLY A 198 -10.66 4.42 4.02
C GLY A 198 -9.99 3.42 3.06
N ASP A 199 -9.25 3.91 2.08
CA ASP A 199 -8.50 3.05 1.14
C ASP A 199 -7.29 2.42 1.84
N ASP A 200 -6.52 3.20 2.58
CA ASP A 200 -5.36 2.72 3.34
C ASP A 200 -5.77 1.66 4.37
N TYR A 201 -6.90 1.88 5.07
CA TYR A 201 -7.49 0.90 5.97
C TYR A 201 -7.84 -0.41 5.24
N LEU A 202 -8.50 -0.34 4.07
CA LEU A 202 -8.81 -1.53 3.27
C LEU A 202 -7.54 -2.25 2.80
N VAL A 203 -6.50 -1.52 2.40
CA VAL A 203 -5.19 -2.11 2.03
C VAL A 203 -4.63 -2.92 3.19
N GLY A 204 -4.58 -2.35 4.38
CA GLY A 204 -4.09 -3.02 5.59
C GLY A 204 -4.92 -4.24 5.97
N LEU A 205 -6.26 -4.13 5.91
CA LEU A 205 -7.18 -5.22 6.20
C LEU A 205 -6.99 -6.39 5.23
N MET A 206 -6.93 -6.10 3.92
CA MET A 206 -6.74 -7.11 2.88
C MET A 206 -5.37 -7.81 2.98
N ALA A 207 -4.32 -7.07 3.38
CA ALA A 207 -2.94 -7.57 3.43
C ALA A 207 -2.76 -8.83 4.29
N PHE A 208 -3.58 -8.98 5.33
CA PHE A 208 -3.56 -10.16 6.19
C PHE A 208 -4.79 -11.06 5.97
N LEU A 209 -5.99 -10.47 5.90
CA LEU A 209 -7.25 -11.21 5.90
C LEU A 209 -7.48 -12.03 4.60
N LEU A 210 -6.92 -11.57 3.47
CA LEU A 210 -7.07 -12.19 2.16
C LEU A 210 -5.84 -12.99 1.72
N LEU A 211 -4.94 -13.32 2.66
CA LEU A 211 -3.82 -14.22 2.39
C LEU A 211 -4.29 -15.58 1.86
N LYS A 212 -3.43 -16.27 1.09
CA LYS A 212 -3.72 -17.65 0.67
C LYS A 212 -3.79 -18.53 1.91
N HIS A 213 -4.75 -19.45 1.93
CA HIS A 213 -5.05 -20.36 3.04
C HIS A 213 -5.57 -19.71 4.33
N HIS A 214 -5.76 -18.38 4.36
CA HIS A 214 -6.45 -17.74 5.48
C HIS A 214 -7.94 -18.13 5.45
N PRO A 215 -8.62 -18.38 6.59
CA PRO A 215 -10.03 -18.78 6.59
C PRO A 215 -10.93 -17.79 5.86
N ALA A 216 -10.63 -16.50 5.97
CA ALA A 216 -11.37 -15.43 5.31
C ALA A 216 -10.97 -15.20 3.84
N GLN A 217 -10.10 -16.03 3.25
CA GLN A 217 -9.71 -15.91 1.84
C GLN A 217 -10.94 -15.93 0.91
N HIS A 218 -11.97 -16.71 1.25
CA HIS A 218 -13.21 -16.82 0.49
C HIS A 218 -13.96 -15.48 0.34
N LEU A 219 -13.63 -14.47 1.14
CA LEU A 219 -14.23 -13.14 1.08
C LEU A 219 -13.68 -12.26 -0.04
N HIS A 220 -12.55 -12.65 -0.66
CA HIS A 220 -11.88 -11.89 -1.72
C HIS A 220 -12.81 -11.39 -2.84
N PRO A 221 -13.74 -12.19 -3.39
CA PRO A 221 -14.64 -11.72 -4.45
C PRO A 221 -15.54 -10.55 -4.03
N PHE A 222 -15.92 -10.45 -2.74
CA PHE A 222 -16.73 -9.34 -2.24
C PHE A 222 -15.91 -8.04 -2.12
N PHE A 223 -14.65 -8.15 -1.70
CA PHE A 223 -13.67 -7.04 -1.74
C PHE A 223 -13.46 -6.54 -3.15
N GLU A 224 -13.20 -7.46 -4.10
CA GLU A 224 -13.03 -7.12 -5.50
C GLU A 224 -14.29 -6.42 -6.06
N GLN A 225 -15.47 -6.96 -5.79
CA GLN A 225 -16.73 -6.37 -6.26
C GLN A 225 -16.95 -4.96 -5.69
N GLY A 226 -16.73 -4.75 -4.39
CA GLY A 226 -16.92 -3.44 -3.74
C GLY A 226 -15.93 -2.40 -4.27
N ILE A 227 -14.65 -2.75 -4.36
CA ILE A 227 -13.59 -1.85 -4.84
C ILE A 227 -13.80 -1.50 -6.32
N ARG A 228 -14.08 -2.48 -7.18
CA ARG A 228 -14.29 -2.22 -8.62
C ARG A 228 -15.49 -1.31 -8.88
N ARG A 229 -16.55 -1.40 -8.08
CA ARG A 229 -17.75 -0.53 -8.21
C ARG A 229 -17.50 0.93 -7.87
N ALA A 230 -16.47 1.23 -7.08
CA ALA A 230 -16.13 2.61 -6.68
C ALA A 230 -14.71 3.02 -7.09
N LYS A 231 -14.11 2.39 -8.11
CA LYS A 231 -12.77 2.74 -8.59
C LYS A 231 -12.60 4.23 -8.89
N ASP A 232 -13.64 4.87 -9.42
CA ASP A 232 -13.64 6.30 -9.77
C ASP A 232 -13.98 7.24 -8.59
N ALA A 233 -14.30 6.69 -7.41
CA ALA A 233 -14.60 7.46 -6.22
C ALA A 233 -13.34 7.87 -5.42
N THR A 234 -12.16 7.38 -5.82
CA THR A 234 -10.89 7.69 -5.18
C THR A 234 -9.87 8.26 -6.18
N THR A 235 -8.68 8.61 -5.69
CA THR A 235 -7.60 9.12 -6.53
C THR A 235 -7.00 7.99 -7.38
N LYS A 236 -6.35 8.35 -8.49
CA LYS A 236 -5.66 7.37 -9.35
C LYS A 236 -4.62 6.53 -8.58
N ILE A 237 -3.86 7.17 -7.69
CA ILE A 237 -2.81 6.51 -6.88
C ILE A 237 -3.45 5.46 -5.97
N SER A 238 -4.52 5.83 -5.29
CA SER A 238 -5.19 4.96 -4.33
C SER A 238 -5.95 3.83 -5.03
N ALA A 239 -6.61 4.11 -6.16
CA ALA A 239 -7.25 3.10 -6.99
C ALA A 239 -6.28 2.00 -7.45
N ILE A 240 -5.07 2.38 -7.89
CA ILE A 240 -4.02 1.44 -8.28
C ILE A 240 -3.51 0.66 -7.06
N THR A 241 -3.36 1.32 -5.91
CA THR A 241 -2.92 0.66 -4.67
C THR A 241 -3.93 -0.38 -4.20
N LEU A 242 -5.23 -0.08 -4.25
CA LEU A 242 -6.31 -1.03 -3.96
C LEU A 242 -6.32 -2.20 -4.95
N GLU A 243 -6.11 -1.93 -6.25
CA GLU A 243 -6.02 -2.97 -7.28
C GLU A 243 -4.82 -3.90 -7.04
N LYS A 244 -3.66 -3.35 -6.65
CA LYS A 244 -2.49 -4.14 -6.25
C LYS A 244 -2.76 -4.96 -4.98
N ALA A 245 -3.43 -4.38 -4.00
CA ALA A 245 -3.84 -5.10 -2.79
C ALA A 245 -4.80 -6.27 -3.09
N LEU A 246 -5.75 -6.09 -4.01
CA LEU A 246 -6.62 -7.19 -4.48
C LEU A 246 -5.82 -8.34 -5.12
N ASN A 247 -4.70 -8.03 -5.76
CA ASN A 247 -3.76 -9.02 -6.32
C ASN A 247 -2.72 -9.52 -5.30
N ARG A 248 -2.81 -9.09 -4.05
CA ARG A 248 -1.88 -9.40 -2.94
C ARG A 248 -0.46 -8.90 -3.19
N GLU A 249 -0.35 -7.84 -3.97
CA GLU A 249 0.90 -7.14 -4.24
C GLU A 249 1.01 -5.96 -3.27
N TYR A 250 2.03 -6.00 -2.41
CA TYR A 250 2.26 -4.98 -1.38
C TYR A 250 3.71 -4.54 -1.39
N ARG A 251 3.99 -3.40 -0.77
CA ARG A 251 5.35 -2.93 -0.55
C ARG A 251 6.14 -3.84 0.39
N GLU A 252 7.45 -3.82 0.24
CA GLU A 252 8.38 -4.72 0.93
C GLU A 252 8.25 -4.66 2.46
N ASN A 253 8.17 -3.47 3.06
CA ASN A 253 8.01 -3.37 4.51
C ASN A 253 6.68 -3.94 4.99
N LEU A 254 5.59 -3.78 4.22
CA LEU A 254 4.31 -4.38 4.58
C LEU A 254 4.39 -5.90 4.48
N LEU A 255 4.97 -6.44 3.41
CA LEU A 255 5.20 -7.88 3.27
C LEU A 255 6.05 -8.45 4.42
N GLN A 256 7.13 -7.78 4.82
CA GLN A 256 7.95 -8.19 5.97
C GLN A 256 7.12 -8.23 7.26
N LEU A 257 6.25 -7.24 7.51
CA LEU A 257 5.38 -7.24 8.68
C LEU A 257 4.40 -8.43 8.64
N ILE A 258 3.73 -8.62 7.50
CA ILE A 258 2.77 -9.72 7.31
C ILE A 258 3.45 -11.08 7.49
N GLN A 259 4.68 -11.25 6.99
CA GLN A 259 5.46 -12.46 7.17
C GLN A 259 5.72 -12.76 8.65
N MET A 260 6.14 -11.75 9.44
CA MET A 260 6.38 -11.89 10.87
C MET A 260 5.10 -12.25 11.63
N LEU A 261 3.97 -11.61 11.27
CA LEU A 261 2.66 -11.86 11.87
C LEU A 261 2.19 -13.29 11.58
N VAL A 262 2.33 -13.77 10.35
CA VAL A 262 1.95 -15.13 9.94
C VAL A 262 2.80 -16.19 10.65
N THR A 263 4.11 -15.98 10.77
CA THR A 263 5.00 -16.98 11.38
C THR A 263 4.97 -16.99 12.90
N ALA A 264 4.29 -16.02 13.52
CA ALA A 264 4.42 -15.74 14.95
C ALA A 264 5.89 -15.52 15.33
N ASP A 265 6.56 -14.65 14.60
CA ASP A 265 7.98 -14.38 14.81
C ASP A 265 8.21 -13.71 16.16
N GLU A 266 8.88 -14.42 17.07
CA GLU A 266 9.18 -13.94 18.44
C GLU A 266 10.24 -12.84 18.48
N ARG A 267 10.89 -12.53 17.35
CA ARG A 267 11.80 -11.39 17.25
C ARG A 267 11.03 -10.08 17.45
N ASN A 268 11.75 -9.04 17.88
CA ASN A 268 11.15 -7.73 18.10
C ASN A 268 10.53 -7.17 16.79
N ILE A 269 9.19 -7.17 16.73
CA ILE A 269 8.38 -6.69 15.61
C ILE A 269 8.22 -5.16 15.59
N TYR A 270 8.51 -4.48 16.70
CA TYR A 270 8.33 -3.04 16.86
C TYR A 270 9.02 -2.18 15.78
N PRO A 271 10.28 -2.45 15.36
CA PRO A 271 10.92 -1.70 14.29
C PRO A 271 10.14 -1.79 12.98
N GLN A 272 9.45 -2.91 12.75
CA GLN A 272 8.65 -3.09 11.55
C GLN A 272 7.38 -2.25 11.59
N TYR A 273 6.72 -2.12 12.75
CA TYR A 273 5.62 -1.16 12.91
C TYR A 273 6.08 0.27 12.64
N GLN A 274 7.26 0.67 13.13
CA GLN A 274 7.78 2.02 12.86
C GLN A 274 7.99 2.26 11.37
N LYS A 275 8.55 1.30 10.63
CA LYS A 275 8.69 1.41 9.16
C LYS A 275 7.34 1.57 8.45
N ILE A 276 6.26 0.97 8.96
CA ILE A 276 4.92 1.18 8.41
C ILE A 276 4.40 2.56 8.77
N LEU A 277 4.58 3.02 10.01
CA LEU A 277 4.18 4.37 10.44
C LEU A 277 4.89 5.48 9.66
N ASP A 278 6.13 5.23 9.21
CA ASP A 278 6.91 6.17 8.39
C ASP A 278 6.40 6.29 6.93
N ILE A 279 5.34 5.56 6.56
CA ILE A 279 4.72 5.62 5.25
C ILE A 279 3.73 6.78 5.17
N GLY A 280 4.07 7.77 4.33
CA GLY A 280 3.21 8.93 4.11
C GLY A 280 3.01 9.73 5.39
N SER A 281 2.05 10.66 5.39
CA SER A 281 1.72 11.45 6.59
C SER A 281 0.82 10.71 7.57
N SER A 282 -0.19 9.99 7.06
CA SER A 282 -1.19 9.25 7.86
C SER A 282 -1.44 7.84 7.35
N SER A 283 -1.14 7.55 6.07
CA SER A 283 -1.42 6.26 5.42
C SER A 283 -0.85 5.05 6.16
N GLY A 284 0.37 5.15 6.70
CA GLY A 284 0.97 4.12 7.54
C GLY A 284 0.11 3.73 8.74
N SER A 285 -0.46 4.73 9.42
CA SER A 285 -1.29 4.52 10.60
C SER A 285 -2.66 3.94 10.23
N ASP A 286 -3.27 4.43 9.16
CA ASP A 286 -4.56 3.92 8.67
C ASP A 286 -4.45 2.46 8.16
N MET A 287 -3.34 2.10 7.50
CA MET A 287 -3.02 0.70 7.15
C MET A 287 -2.84 -0.18 8.40
N LEU A 288 -2.18 0.32 9.45
CA LEU A 288 -2.02 -0.44 10.70
C LEU A 288 -3.35 -0.69 11.40
N PHE A 289 -4.31 0.24 11.34
CA PHE A 289 -5.68 0.01 11.79
C PHE A 289 -6.32 -1.18 11.06
N GLY A 290 -6.18 -1.24 9.73
CA GLY A 290 -6.67 -2.35 8.93
C GLY A 290 -6.04 -3.69 9.32
N ILE A 291 -4.72 -3.72 9.51
CA ILE A 291 -3.99 -4.92 9.95
C ILE A 291 -4.47 -5.36 11.33
N ARG A 292 -4.59 -4.43 12.28
CA ARG A 292 -5.08 -4.71 13.63
C ARG A 292 -6.45 -5.39 13.62
N ASP A 293 -7.36 -4.93 12.76
CA ASP A 293 -8.67 -5.57 12.65
C ASP A 293 -8.65 -6.90 11.92
N ALA A 294 -7.74 -7.08 10.96
CA ALA A 294 -7.51 -8.37 10.37
C ALA A 294 -7.03 -9.38 11.44
N LEU A 295 -6.09 -9.01 12.32
CA LEU A 295 -5.62 -9.86 13.41
C LEU A 295 -6.76 -10.21 14.38
N TYR A 296 -7.59 -9.23 14.73
CA TYR A 296 -8.77 -9.44 15.57
C TYR A 296 -9.77 -10.42 14.93
N LEU A 297 -10.04 -10.28 13.63
CA LEU A 297 -10.92 -11.19 12.90
C LEU A 297 -10.30 -12.60 12.77
N THR A 298 -8.99 -12.71 12.53
CA THR A 298 -8.29 -14.01 12.52
C THR A 298 -8.41 -14.71 13.86
N HIS A 299 -8.23 -13.99 14.97
CA HIS A 299 -8.46 -14.53 16.31
C HIS A 299 -9.90 -15.03 16.48
N TYR A 300 -10.89 -14.20 16.13
CA TYR A 300 -12.32 -14.56 16.19
C TYR A 300 -12.66 -15.80 15.35
N PHE A 301 -12.07 -15.94 14.15
CA PHE A 301 -12.31 -17.12 13.32
C PHE A 301 -11.65 -18.36 13.91
N GLY A 302 -10.45 -18.24 14.48
CA GLY A 302 -9.78 -19.35 15.17
C GLY A 302 -10.58 -19.89 16.35
N GLU A 303 -11.17 -19.02 17.17
CA GLU A 303 -12.03 -19.45 18.30
C GLU A 303 -13.19 -20.36 17.84
N LYS A 304 -13.76 -20.10 16.66
CA LYS A 304 -14.86 -20.91 16.10
C LYS A 304 -14.43 -22.28 15.53
N TYR A 305 -13.14 -22.52 15.31
CA TYR A 305 -12.63 -23.80 14.82
C TYR A 305 -12.24 -24.76 15.96
N VAL A 306 -12.36 -24.33 17.21
CA VAL A 306 -12.07 -25.12 18.43
C VAL A 306 -13.35 -25.76 19.01
N ASP A 307 -14.53 -25.38 18.52
CA ASP A 307 -15.83 -26.01 18.81
C ASP A 307 -16.18 -27.14 17.83
#